data_AF-A0A317MMU3-F1
#
_entry.id   AF-A0A317MMU3-F1
#
_cell.length_a   1.000
_cell.length_b   1.000
_cell.length_c   1.000
_cell.angle_alpha   90.00
_cell.angle_beta   90.00
_cell.angle_gamma   90.00
#
_symmetry.space_group_name_H-M   'P 1'
#
loop_
_entity.id
_entity.type
_entity.pdbx_description
1 polymer ?
#
loop_
_entity_poly.entity_id
_entity_poly.type
_entity_poly.pdbx_seq_one_letter_code
_entity_poly.pdbx_strand_id
1 'polypeptide(L)'
;MRTPRPRLPRIRVSASVMSHPRRAESARRVAAHTGLPLTGLALDPDPAGPPTALRSATVAFGAAERYDTTHHLVLQDDVRLAEGFAGTVERYLDAHPGAAVSFFVEWGSRTATLARWAVFTGAGAVPVVNPYVPTVALALPSWLSADLAGFLAAEGREEEPDDREVLRFVRRTGTRALVAVPTPVEHEELPSLVGNSGHGARRSVCFAAAPVADPDTSVLEPPRPLPHLNWTTGEAVLVDLDHDVPESHVPLARALSAWGADGARMSAALAASAGAGPVAGLVPPPHLSAVWHTAVANGAVLEGRWPGVVGGLRNRRGERAVEGALATLVPGALRTVVDVDVLEEHRSAVVSLTLDALEFGAEHCPAPKEAL
;
A
#
# COMPACT_ATOMS: atom_id res chain seq x y z
N MET A 1 -25.15 15.68 -30.59
CA MET A 1 -25.92 15.32 -29.38
C MET A 1 -25.30 14.07 -28.78
N ARG A 2 -24.58 14.19 -27.65
CA ARG A 2 -24.14 13.03 -26.87
C ARG A 2 -25.33 12.52 -26.08
N THR A 3 -25.70 11.27 -26.28
CA THR A 3 -26.71 10.57 -25.46
C THR A 3 -26.31 10.65 -23.98
N PRO A 4 -27.24 10.92 -23.05
CA PRO A 4 -26.93 10.92 -21.63
C PRO A 4 -26.53 9.49 -21.25
N ARG A 5 -25.37 9.32 -20.62
CA ARG A 5 -25.05 8.04 -19.97
C ARG A 5 -26.15 7.74 -18.94
N PRO A 6 -26.68 6.51 -18.87
CA PRO A 6 -27.61 6.14 -17.81
C PRO A 6 -26.95 6.46 -16.46
N ARG A 7 -27.66 7.17 -15.57
CA ARG A 7 -27.17 7.40 -14.21
C ARG A 7 -26.96 6.05 -13.56
N LEU A 8 -25.70 5.72 -13.27
CA LEU A 8 -25.39 4.59 -12.42
C LEU A 8 -26.13 4.77 -11.08
N PRO A 9 -26.63 3.70 -10.47
CA PRO A 9 -27.25 3.78 -9.16
C PRO A 9 -26.27 4.47 -8.19
N ARG A 10 -26.80 5.38 -7.37
CA ARG A 10 -26.02 6.07 -6.32
C ARG A 10 -25.31 5.02 -5.46
N ILE A 11 -24.01 5.19 -5.24
CA ILE A 11 -23.21 4.32 -4.39
C ILE A 11 -23.87 4.20 -3.01
N ARG A 12 -24.07 2.96 -2.58
CA ARG A 12 -24.55 2.54 -1.26
C ARG A 12 -23.57 1.50 -0.72
N VAL A 13 -22.98 1.78 0.42
CA VAL A 13 -21.94 0.94 1.01
C VAL A 13 -22.42 0.37 2.34
N SER A 14 -22.35 -0.95 2.47
CA SER A 14 -22.40 -1.65 3.77
C SER A 14 -20.98 -2.00 4.21
N ALA A 15 -20.77 -2.20 5.50
CA ALA A 15 -19.47 -2.60 6.03
C ALA A 15 -19.57 -3.71 7.08
N SER A 16 -18.52 -4.50 7.20
CA SER A 16 -18.30 -5.41 8.30
C SER A 16 -16.89 -5.24 8.87
N VAL A 17 -16.77 -5.31 10.20
CA VAL A 17 -15.47 -5.34 10.87
C VAL A 17 -15.19 -6.77 11.31
N MET A 18 -14.22 -7.42 10.65
CA MET A 18 -13.79 -8.77 10.97
C MET A 18 -12.91 -8.76 12.22
N SER A 19 -13.14 -9.70 13.12
CA SER A 19 -12.43 -9.73 14.40
C SER A 19 -12.48 -11.11 15.05
N HIS A 20 -11.41 -11.47 15.77
CA HIS A 20 -11.53 -12.51 16.79
C HIS A 20 -12.40 -12.00 17.96
N PRO A 21 -13.23 -12.82 18.62
CA PRO A 21 -14.08 -12.37 19.74
C PRO A 21 -13.32 -11.67 20.88
N ARG A 22 -12.05 -12.03 21.13
CA ARG A 22 -11.18 -11.36 22.11
C ARG A 22 -10.90 -9.89 21.79
N ARG A 23 -11.04 -9.45 20.54
CA ARG A 23 -10.86 -8.05 20.10
C ARG A 23 -12.19 -7.37 19.74
N ALA A 24 -13.32 -7.94 20.12
CA ALA A 24 -14.65 -7.39 19.77
C ALA A 24 -14.86 -5.94 20.21
N GLU A 25 -14.21 -5.49 21.29
CA GLU A 25 -14.26 -4.07 21.69
C GLU A 25 -13.56 -3.17 20.67
N SER A 26 -12.38 -3.57 20.18
CA SER A 26 -11.68 -2.84 19.11
C SER A 26 -12.51 -2.80 17.85
N ALA A 27 -13.11 -3.94 17.46
CA ALA A 27 -13.98 -4.03 16.30
C ALA A 27 -15.21 -3.09 16.41
N ARG A 28 -15.82 -2.98 17.61
CA ARG A 28 -16.92 -2.02 17.87
C ARG A 28 -16.47 -0.58 17.74
N ARG A 29 -15.27 -0.23 18.22
CA ARG A 29 -14.71 1.11 18.05
C ARG A 29 -14.53 1.44 16.57
N VAL A 30 -13.92 0.55 15.80
CA VAL A 30 -13.76 0.72 14.35
C VAL A 30 -15.13 0.91 13.67
N ALA A 31 -16.09 0.02 13.97
CA ALA A 31 -17.43 0.08 13.38
C ALA A 31 -18.13 1.44 13.61
N ALA A 32 -18.03 1.97 14.83
CA ALA A 32 -18.62 3.26 15.21
C ALA A 32 -17.99 4.46 14.48
N HIS A 33 -16.74 4.36 14.03
CA HIS A 33 -16.02 5.45 13.36
C HIS A 33 -16.07 5.37 11.83
N THR A 34 -16.71 4.35 11.25
CA THR A 34 -16.82 4.23 9.79
C THR A 34 -17.59 5.39 9.15
N GLY A 35 -18.57 5.95 9.85
CA GLY A 35 -19.52 6.92 9.27
C GLY A 35 -20.48 6.30 8.24
N LEU A 36 -20.47 4.98 8.08
CA LEU A 36 -21.36 4.25 7.18
C LEU A 36 -22.62 3.78 7.95
N PRO A 37 -23.82 3.86 7.35
CA PRO A 37 -25.08 3.57 8.06
C PRO A 37 -25.31 2.08 8.31
N LEU A 38 -24.69 1.20 7.54
CA LEU A 38 -24.90 -0.25 7.57
C LEU A 38 -23.60 -0.98 7.93
N THR A 39 -23.17 -0.83 9.17
CA THR A 39 -21.91 -1.43 9.67
C THR A 39 -22.18 -2.46 10.75
N GLY A 40 -21.63 -3.67 10.58
CA GLY A 40 -21.76 -4.78 11.52
C GLY A 40 -20.41 -5.38 11.95
N LEU A 41 -20.44 -6.33 12.88
CA LEU A 41 -19.27 -7.13 13.25
C LEU A 41 -19.34 -8.51 12.58
N ALA A 42 -18.19 -9.01 12.16
CA ALA A 42 -18.00 -10.36 11.66
C ALA A 42 -16.99 -11.09 12.55
N LEU A 43 -17.51 -11.78 13.56
CA LEU A 43 -16.67 -12.48 14.52
C LEU A 43 -16.25 -13.85 13.97
N ASP A 44 -15.04 -14.29 14.33
CA ASP A 44 -14.60 -15.67 14.08
C ASP A 44 -15.65 -16.66 14.63
N PRO A 45 -16.28 -17.48 13.76
CA PRO A 45 -17.31 -18.43 14.17
C PRO A 45 -16.77 -19.62 14.98
N ASP A 46 -15.46 -19.89 14.90
CA ASP A 46 -14.79 -20.93 15.70
C ASP A 46 -13.53 -20.36 16.38
N PRO A 47 -13.71 -19.53 17.43
CA PRO A 47 -12.61 -18.86 18.11
C PRO A 47 -11.77 -19.79 19.00
N ALA A 48 -12.18 -21.05 19.19
CA ALA A 48 -11.44 -22.04 19.95
C ALA A 48 -10.55 -22.91 19.05
N GLY A 49 -10.82 -22.94 17.74
CA GLY A 49 -10.02 -23.63 16.74
C GLY A 49 -8.64 -22.99 16.50
N PRO A 50 -7.81 -23.58 15.61
CA PRO A 50 -6.52 -23.03 15.24
C PRO A 50 -6.64 -21.58 14.74
N PRO A 51 -5.68 -20.68 15.07
CA PRO A 51 -5.74 -19.29 14.63
C PRO A 51 -5.70 -19.17 13.10
N THR A 52 -6.70 -18.51 12.53
CA THR A 52 -6.73 -18.15 11.10
C THR A 52 -7.62 -16.93 10.90
N ALA A 53 -7.25 -16.07 9.95
CA ALA A 53 -8.07 -14.94 9.53
C ALA A 53 -9.16 -15.35 8.53
N LEU A 54 -9.04 -16.53 7.91
CA LEU A 54 -9.91 -16.95 6.80
C LEU A 54 -11.37 -17.17 7.23
N ARG A 55 -11.60 -17.69 8.45
CA ARG A 55 -12.95 -17.92 8.98
C ARG A 55 -13.71 -16.62 9.19
N SER A 56 -13.07 -15.63 9.84
CA SER A 56 -13.68 -14.32 10.05
C SER A 56 -13.80 -13.53 8.75
N ALA A 57 -12.84 -13.66 7.82
CA ALA A 57 -12.94 -13.09 6.48
C ALA A 57 -14.15 -13.65 5.70
N THR A 58 -14.35 -14.97 5.73
CA THR A 58 -15.52 -15.63 5.10
C THR A 58 -16.83 -15.06 5.63
N VAL A 59 -16.96 -14.92 6.96
CA VAL A 59 -18.15 -14.33 7.59
C VAL A 59 -18.30 -12.85 7.21
N ALA A 60 -17.21 -12.10 7.15
CA ALA A 60 -17.21 -10.68 6.86
C ALA A 60 -17.65 -10.39 5.43
N PHE A 61 -17.02 -11.01 4.43
CA PHE A 61 -17.41 -10.85 3.04
C PHE A 61 -18.84 -11.35 2.76
N GLY A 62 -19.26 -12.43 3.43
CA GLY A 62 -20.61 -12.99 3.29
C GLY A 62 -21.70 -12.11 3.92
N ALA A 63 -21.36 -11.20 4.84
CA ALA A 63 -22.31 -10.27 5.42
C ALA A 63 -22.92 -9.30 4.38
N ALA A 64 -22.30 -9.18 3.20
CA ALA A 64 -22.85 -8.44 2.06
C ALA A 64 -24.29 -8.86 1.71
N GLU A 65 -24.63 -10.15 1.81
CA GLU A 65 -25.96 -10.67 1.46
C GLU A 65 -27.09 -10.13 2.35
N ARG A 66 -26.75 -9.59 3.53
CA ARG A 66 -27.72 -9.04 4.48
C ARG A 66 -28.25 -7.67 4.06
N TYR A 67 -27.58 -7.01 3.12
CA TYR A 67 -27.84 -5.63 2.76
C TYR A 67 -28.11 -5.51 1.27
N ASP A 68 -29.15 -4.75 0.92
CA ASP A 68 -29.31 -4.25 -0.44
C ASP A 68 -28.32 -3.09 -0.64
N THR A 69 -27.09 -3.33 -1.07
CA THR A 69 -26.07 -2.29 -1.28
C THR A 69 -25.33 -2.54 -2.57
N THR A 70 -24.71 -1.49 -3.12
CA THR A 70 -23.88 -1.63 -4.32
C THR A 70 -22.52 -2.24 -4.00
N HIS A 71 -21.99 -1.95 -2.81
CA HIS A 71 -20.67 -2.36 -2.37
C HIS A 71 -20.68 -2.80 -0.90
N HIS A 72 -19.77 -3.71 -0.58
CA HIS A 72 -19.49 -4.16 0.77
C HIS A 72 -18.01 -3.93 1.10
N LEU A 73 -17.76 -3.23 2.21
CA LEU A 73 -16.44 -2.96 2.75
C LEU A 73 -16.15 -3.89 3.93
N VAL A 74 -15.05 -4.63 3.87
CA VAL A 74 -14.52 -5.37 5.02
C VAL A 74 -13.36 -4.58 5.63
N LEU A 75 -13.40 -4.40 6.95
CA LEU A 75 -12.35 -3.77 7.76
C LEU A 75 -11.80 -4.78 8.76
N GLN A 76 -10.51 -4.74 9.02
CA GLN A 76 -9.93 -5.38 10.20
C GLN A 76 -10.13 -4.49 11.44
N ASP A 77 -9.98 -5.08 12.63
CA ASP A 77 -10.35 -4.48 13.90
C ASP A 77 -9.21 -3.73 14.62
N ASP A 78 -8.02 -3.70 14.02
CA ASP A 78 -6.82 -2.95 14.43
C ASP A 78 -6.50 -1.82 13.46
N VAL A 79 -7.52 -1.07 13.05
CA VAL A 79 -7.36 0.05 12.12
C VAL A 79 -7.75 1.38 12.74
N ARG A 80 -7.08 2.44 12.30
CA ARG A 80 -7.48 3.83 12.51
C ARG A 80 -7.97 4.41 11.19
N LEU A 81 -9.18 4.96 11.21
CA LEU A 81 -9.81 5.56 10.04
C LEU A 81 -9.54 7.07 10.00
N ALA A 82 -9.36 7.60 8.79
CA ALA A 82 -9.27 9.04 8.56
C ALA A 82 -10.60 9.76 8.85
N GLU A 83 -10.52 11.05 9.13
CA GLU A 83 -11.71 11.90 9.16
C GLU A 83 -12.39 11.90 7.78
N GLY A 84 -13.73 11.84 7.76
CA GLY A 84 -14.50 11.80 6.51
C GLY A 84 -14.36 10.49 5.72
N PHE A 85 -13.92 9.40 6.36
CA PHE A 85 -13.68 8.08 5.75
C PHE A 85 -14.79 7.62 4.78
N ALA A 86 -16.06 7.64 5.21
CA ALA A 86 -17.20 7.22 4.38
C ALA A 86 -17.26 7.97 3.03
N GLY A 87 -17.08 9.29 3.02
CA GLY A 87 -17.11 10.09 1.80
C GLY A 87 -15.93 9.79 0.87
N THR A 88 -14.76 9.45 1.43
CA THR A 88 -13.62 8.97 0.64
C THR A 88 -13.92 7.60 0.01
N VAL A 89 -14.47 6.67 0.78
CA VAL A 89 -14.85 5.33 0.28
C VAL A 89 -15.86 5.46 -0.87
N GLU A 90 -16.94 6.22 -0.68
CA GLU A 90 -17.97 6.41 -1.70
C GLU A 90 -17.41 6.99 -3.00
N ARG A 91 -16.49 7.97 -2.93
CA ARG A 91 -15.85 8.57 -4.11
C ARG A 91 -15.04 7.58 -4.93
N TYR A 92 -14.21 6.77 -4.28
CA TYR A 92 -13.40 5.77 -4.99
C TYR A 92 -14.25 4.66 -5.61
N LEU A 93 -15.32 4.24 -4.93
CA LEU A 93 -16.23 3.22 -5.44
C LEU A 93 -17.13 3.75 -6.56
N ASP A 94 -17.46 5.05 -6.56
CA ASP A 94 -18.16 5.69 -7.69
C ASP A 94 -17.27 5.75 -8.95
N ALA A 95 -15.96 6.05 -8.76
CA ALA A 95 -14.99 6.09 -9.85
C ALA A 95 -14.62 4.69 -10.39
N HIS A 96 -14.62 3.67 -9.53
CA HIS A 96 -14.21 2.30 -9.85
C HIS A 96 -15.24 1.24 -9.43
N PRO A 97 -16.49 1.29 -9.94
CA PRO A 97 -17.62 0.50 -9.43
C PRO A 97 -17.54 -1.01 -9.68
N GLY A 98 -16.53 -1.46 -10.43
CA GLY A 98 -16.27 -2.88 -10.71
C GLY A 98 -14.96 -3.39 -10.15
N ALA A 99 -14.20 -2.57 -9.41
CA ALA A 99 -12.91 -2.95 -8.86
C ALA A 99 -13.03 -3.44 -7.42
N ALA A 100 -12.09 -4.29 -7.00
CA ALA A 100 -11.78 -4.49 -5.60
C ALA A 100 -10.86 -3.35 -5.15
N VAL A 101 -11.34 -2.47 -4.28
CA VAL A 101 -10.61 -1.25 -3.86
C VAL A 101 -10.17 -1.40 -2.42
N SER A 102 -8.86 -1.46 -2.21
CA SER A 102 -8.28 -1.41 -0.87
C SER A 102 -7.99 0.04 -0.46
N PHE A 103 -8.32 0.36 0.77
CA PHE A 103 -8.09 1.67 1.40
C PHE A 103 -6.86 1.68 2.30
N PHE A 104 -6.08 0.61 2.25
CA PHE A 104 -4.85 0.42 3.00
C PHE A 104 -3.82 -0.26 2.10
N VAL A 105 -2.55 0.12 2.26
CA VAL A 105 -1.45 -0.72 1.80
C VAL A 105 -0.26 -0.52 2.73
N GLU A 106 0.36 -1.63 3.10
CA GLU A 106 1.49 -1.62 4.01
C GLU A 106 2.73 -0.99 3.33
N TRP A 107 3.41 -0.13 4.07
CA TRP A 107 4.49 0.74 3.61
C TRP A 107 5.75 0.06 3.07
N GLY A 108 5.99 -1.20 3.40
CA GLY A 108 7.10 -2.01 2.92
C GLY A 108 6.78 -2.81 1.66
N SER A 109 5.54 -2.76 1.14
CA SER A 109 5.12 -3.59 0.00
C SER A 109 5.61 -3.06 -1.36
N ARG A 110 5.44 -3.86 -2.42
CA ARG A 110 5.67 -3.43 -3.81
C ARG A 110 4.67 -2.37 -4.25
N THR A 111 3.40 -2.57 -3.90
CA THR A 111 2.32 -1.61 -4.19
C THR A 111 2.53 -0.29 -3.47
N ALA A 112 3.20 -0.28 -2.31
CA ALA A 112 3.60 0.95 -1.62
C ALA A 112 4.58 1.81 -2.45
N THR A 113 5.46 1.22 -3.25
CA THR A 113 6.28 1.99 -4.20
C THR A 113 5.40 2.77 -5.19
N LEU A 114 4.43 2.09 -5.82
CA LEU A 114 3.49 2.75 -6.73
C LEU A 114 2.64 3.81 -6.03
N ALA A 115 2.19 3.55 -4.80
CA ALA A 115 1.39 4.52 -4.04
C ALA A 115 2.15 5.82 -3.76
N ARG A 116 3.45 5.74 -3.45
CA ARG A 116 4.30 6.95 -3.35
C ARG A 116 4.38 7.68 -4.68
N TRP A 117 4.56 6.96 -5.79
CA TRP A 117 4.59 7.55 -7.13
C TRP A 117 3.26 8.20 -7.50
N ALA A 118 2.13 7.62 -7.10
CA ALA A 118 0.81 8.21 -7.31
C ALA A 118 0.69 9.55 -6.57
N VAL A 119 1.16 9.66 -5.33
CA VAL A 119 1.25 10.96 -4.63
C VAL A 119 2.13 11.97 -5.38
N PHE A 120 3.28 11.53 -5.89
CA PHE A 120 4.22 12.39 -6.61
C PHE A 120 3.66 12.88 -7.95
N THR A 121 2.91 12.03 -8.65
CA THR A 121 2.32 12.32 -9.98
C THR A 121 0.91 12.91 -9.90
N GLY A 122 0.27 12.86 -8.73
CA GLY A 122 -1.10 13.34 -8.51
C GLY A 122 -2.20 12.32 -8.80
N ALA A 123 -1.85 11.06 -9.11
CA ALA A 123 -2.84 9.99 -9.30
C ALA A 123 -3.50 9.59 -7.98
N GLY A 124 -4.78 9.22 -8.04
CA GLY A 124 -5.59 8.82 -6.89
C GLY A 124 -5.54 7.34 -6.55
N ALA A 125 -5.14 6.49 -7.48
CA ALA A 125 -5.16 5.06 -7.25
C ALA A 125 -3.99 4.35 -7.95
N VAL A 126 -3.67 3.15 -7.47
CA VAL A 126 -2.65 2.29 -8.07
C VAL A 126 -3.16 0.87 -8.19
N PRO A 127 -2.73 0.10 -9.21
CA PRO A 127 -3.01 -1.34 -9.24
C PRO A 127 -2.25 -2.06 -8.11
N VAL A 128 -2.84 -3.13 -7.59
CA VAL A 128 -2.14 -4.05 -6.69
C VAL A 128 -1.14 -4.87 -7.51
N VAL A 129 0.15 -4.74 -7.17
CA VAL A 129 1.26 -5.51 -7.76
C VAL A 129 1.95 -6.41 -6.75
N ASN A 130 1.35 -6.56 -5.56
CA ASN A 130 1.83 -7.47 -4.53
C ASN A 130 1.47 -8.93 -4.90
N PRO A 131 2.18 -9.91 -4.33
CA PRO A 131 1.77 -11.32 -4.36
C PRO A 131 0.58 -11.62 -3.41
N TYR A 132 -0.17 -10.59 -2.99
CA TYR A 132 -1.39 -10.63 -2.18
C TYR A 132 -2.25 -9.39 -2.45
N VAL A 133 -3.53 -9.36 -2.05
CA VAL A 133 -4.38 -8.14 -2.06
C VAL A 133 -4.51 -7.59 -0.65
N PRO A 134 -4.16 -6.33 -0.35
CA PRO A 134 -4.32 -5.81 1.01
C PRO A 134 -5.78 -5.84 1.49
N THR A 135 -6.09 -6.68 2.48
CA THR A 135 -7.46 -6.92 2.99
C THR A 135 -7.82 -6.14 4.25
N VAL A 136 -6.88 -5.37 4.83
CA VAL A 136 -7.09 -4.58 6.06
C VAL A 136 -8.30 -3.64 5.95
N ALA A 137 -8.54 -3.09 4.75
CA ALA A 137 -9.73 -2.32 4.42
C ALA A 137 -10.08 -2.51 2.95
N LEU A 138 -10.83 -3.54 2.60
CA LEU A 138 -11.12 -3.93 1.21
C LEU A 138 -12.61 -3.82 0.91
N ALA A 139 -12.96 -3.06 -0.13
CA ALA A 139 -14.31 -2.99 -0.66
C ALA A 139 -14.42 -3.71 -2.00
N LEU A 140 -15.53 -4.42 -2.18
CA LEU A 140 -15.93 -5.05 -3.45
C LEU A 140 -17.36 -4.66 -3.79
N PRO A 141 -17.79 -4.79 -5.05
CA PRO A 141 -19.21 -4.87 -5.38
C PRO A 141 -19.89 -5.92 -4.50
N SER A 142 -21.09 -5.64 -3.97
CA SER A 142 -21.71 -6.51 -2.95
C SER A 142 -21.92 -7.95 -3.42
N TRP A 143 -22.30 -8.12 -4.69
CA TRP A 143 -22.42 -9.44 -5.31
C TRP A 143 -21.08 -10.18 -5.35
N LEU A 144 -19.99 -9.48 -5.66
CA LEU A 144 -18.65 -10.05 -5.73
C LEU A 144 -18.11 -10.37 -4.33
N SER A 145 -18.50 -9.61 -3.31
CA SER A 145 -18.22 -9.92 -1.90
C SER A 145 -18.88 -11.22 -1.46
N ALA A 146 -20.14 -11.44 -1.85
CA ALA A 146 -20.85 -12.70 -1.56
C ALA A 146 -20.18 -13.89 -2.30
N ASP A 147 -19.83 -13.72 -3.57
CA ASP A 147 -19.12 -14.74 -4.36
C ASP A 147 -17.74 -15.08 -3.75
N LEU A 148 -17.02 -14.07 -3.26
CA LEU A 148 -15.76 -14.26 -2.56
C LEU A 148 -15.97 -15.10 -1.29
N ALA A 149 -16.99 -14.80 -0.48
CA ALA A 149 -17.29 -15.60 0.71
C ALA A 149 -17.60 -17.06 0.37
N GLY A 150 -18.40 -17.31 -0.67
CA GLY A 150 -18.68 -18.66 -1.16
C GLY A 150 -17.41 -19.39 -1.61
N PHE A 151 -16.51 -18.69 -2.29
CA PHE A 151 -15.20 -19.22 -2.69
C PHE A 151 -14.31 -19.55 -1.50
N LEU A 152 -14.18 -18.66 -0.52
CA LEU A 152 -13.36 -18.90 0.67
C LEU A 152 -13.90 -20.10 1.48
N ALA A 153 -15.22 -20.24 1.57
CA ALA A 153 -15.85 -21.39 2.24
C ALA A 153 -15.64 -22.72 1.51
N ALA A 154 -15.66 -22.72 0.18
CA ALA A 154 -15.60 -23.94 -0.63
C ALA A 154 -14.17 -24.38 -0.98
N GLU A 155 -13.28 -23.43 -1.19
CA GLU A 155 -11.94 -23.67 -1.75
C GLU A 155 -10.81 -23.02 -0.93
N GLY A 156 -11.13 -22.24 0.10
CA GLY A 156 -10.14 -21.55 0.90
C GLY A 156 -9.19 -22.53 1.60
N ARG A 157 -7.92 -22.16 1.66
CA ARG A 157 -6.87 -22.94 2.31
C ARG A 157 -6.59 -22.34 3.67
N GLU A 158 -6.93 -23.07 4.75
CA GLU A 158 -6.84 -22.53 6.12
C GLU A 158 -5.41 -22.13 6.53
N GLU A 159 -4.41 -22.79 5.94
CA GLU A 159 -2.99 -22.51 6.12
C GLU A 159 -2.51 -21.25 5.37
N GLU A 160 -3.29 -20.75 4.41
CA GLU A 160 -2.98 -19.55 3.66
C GLU A 160 -3.62 -18.31 4.30
N PRO A 161 -2.91 -17.16 4.33
CA PRO A 161 -3.51 -15.88 4.69
C PRO A 161 -4.67 -15.50 3.77
N ASP A 162 -5.64 -14.76 4.31
CA ASP A 162 -6.83 -14.32 3.58
C ASP A 162 -6.47 -13.44 2.37
N ASP A 163 -5.45 -12.59 2.48
CA ASP A 163 -5.00 -11.69 1.40
C ASP A 163 -4.49 -12.43 0.15
N ARG A 164 -3.90 -13.62 0.29
CA ARG A 164 -3.48 -14.49 -0.81
C ARG A 164 -4.65 -15.22 -1.43
N GLU A 165 -5.62 -15.66 -0.64
CA GLU A 165 -6.84 -16.29 -1.15
C GLU A 165 -7.73 -15.28 -1.87
N VAL A 166 -7.83 -14.03 -1.36
CA VAL A 166 -8.47 -12.92 -2.07
C VAL A 166 -7.76 -12.64 -3.39
N LEU A 167 -6.42 -12.65 -3.43
CA LEU A 167 -5.69 -12.52 -4.69
C LEU A 167 -6.05 -13.65 -5.68
N ARG A 168 -6.15 -14.89 -5.21
CA ARG A 168 -6.57 -16.05 -6.04
C ARG A 168 -7.96 -15.81 -6.63
N PHE A 169 -8.88 -15.29 -5.84
CA PHE A 169 -10.24 -14.99 -6.28
C PHE A 169 -10.31 -13.85 -7.30
N VAL A 170 -9.66 -12.69 -7.04
CA VAL A 170 -9.73 -11.55 -7.98
C VAL A 170 -9.06 -11.89 -9.31
N ARG A 171 -7.98 -12.69 -9.31
CA ARG A 171 -7.36 -13.21 -10.53
C ARG A 171 -8.31 -14.13 -11.28
N ARG A 172 -8.99 -15.05 -10.58
CA ARG A 172 -9.95 -15.98 -11.19
C ARG A 172 -11.13 -15.27 -11.84
N THR A 173 -11.61 -14.19 -11.24
CA THR A 173 -12.76 -13.41 -11.73
C THR A 173 -12.38 -12.31 -12.71
N GLY A 174 -11.08 -12.07 -12.94
CA GLY A 174 -10.61 -10.94 -13.74
C GLY A 174 -10.90 -9.58 -13.11
N THR A 175 -11.18 -9.54 -11.80
CA THR A 175 -11.49 -8.32 -11.06
C THR A 175 -10.23 -7.49 -10.89
N ARG A 176 -10.29 -6.21 -11.29
CA ARG A 176 -9.19 -5.27 -11.05
C ARG A 176 -9.04 -5.00 -9.55
N ALA A 177 -7.84 -5.21 -9.01
CA ALA A 177 -7.50 -4.85 -7.64
C ALA A 177 -6.75 -3.51 -7.62
N LEU A 178 -7.26 -2.56 -6.84
CA LEU A 178 -6.76 -1.19 -6.71
C LEU A 178 -6.45 -0.85 -5.25
N VAL A 179 -5.55 0.10 -5.04
CA VAL A 179 -5.36 0.80 -3.76
C VAL A 179 -5.68 2.27 -3.95
N ALA A 180 -6.48 2.85 -3.05
CA ALA A 180 -6.75 4.29 -2.96
C ALA A 180 -5.56 5.04 -2.35
N VAL A 181 -5.21 6.20 -2.92
CA VAL A 181 -4.04 7.00 -2.58
C VAL A 181 -4.41 8.50 -2.52
N PRO A 182 -4.05 9.24 -1.46
CA PRO A 182 -3.51 8.76 -0.19
C PRO A 182 -4.44 7.77 0.52
N THR A 183 -3.88 6.90 1.35
CA THR A 183 -4.66 5.86 2.04
C THR A 183 -5.44 6.47 3.20
N PRO A 184 -6.77 6.26 3.32
CA PRO A 184 -7.56 6.79 4.43
C PRO A 184 -7.61 5.85 5.64
N VAL A 185 -6.80 4.78 5.64
CA VAL A 185 -6.71 3.81 6.74
C VAL A 185 -5.25 3.65 7.17
N GLU A 186 -5.04 3.67 8.48
CA GLU A 186 -3.80 3.33 9.16
C GLU A 186 -3.98 2.02 9.93
N HIS A 187 -2.92 1.23 10.04
CA HIS A 187 -2.90 0.03 10.88
C HIS A 187 -2.39 0.39 12.28
N GLU A 188 -3.17 0.09 13.31
CA GLU A 188 -2.75 0.23 14.71
C GLU A 188 -2.01 -1.03 15.17
N GLU A 189 -0.97 -0.87 15.97
CA GLU A 189 -0.21 -2.01 16.49
C GLU A 189 -0.89 -2.60 17.72
N LEU A 190 -1.88 -3.46 17.49
CA LEU A 190 -2.35 -4.40 18.51
C LEU A 190 -1.51 -5.70 18.46
N PRO A 191 -1.28 -6.38 19.60
CA PRO A 191 -0.61 -7.67 19.60
C PRO A 191 -1.26 -8.66 18.62
N SER A 192 -0.48 -9.17 17.67
CA SER A 192 -0.98 -10.08 16.64
C SER A 192 -1.50 -11.39 17.25
N LEU A 193 -2.73 -11.77 16.91
CA LEU A 193 -3.34 -13.04 17.34
C LEU A 193 -2.97 -14.24 16.46
N VAL A 194 -2.43 -14.00 15.26
CA VAL A 194 -2.08 -15.04 14.27
C VAL A 194 -0.56 -15.21 14.09
N GLY A 195 0.25 -14.76 15.06
CA GLY A 195 1.70 -15.01 15.06
C GLY A 195 2.57 -14.08 14.20
N ASN A 196 2.04 -12.99 13.67
CA ASN A 196 2.79 -12.02 12.84
C ASN A 196 3.63 -11.00 13.64
N SER A 197 3.99 -11.30 14.90
CA SER A 197 4.77 -10.37 15.74
C SER A 197 6.19 -10.10 15.20
N GLY A 198 6.73 -11.00 14.38
CA GLY A 198 8.05 -10.83 13.75
C GLY A 198 8.07 -9.94 12.50
N HIS A 199 6.92 -9.43 12.03
CA HIS A 199 6.85 -8.63 10.79
C HIS A 199 7.20 -7.15 10.99
N GLY A 200 7.46 -6.72 12.22
CA GLY A 200 7.64 -5.31 12.55
C GLY A 200 6.36 -4.49 12.40
N ALA A 201 6.52 -3.17 12.41
CA ALA A 201 5.42 -2.21 12.29
C ALA A 201 4.74 -2.26 10.91
N ARG A 202 3.43 -2.46 10.86
CA ARG A 202 2.65 -2.67 9.62
C ARG A 202 1.88 -1.41 9.17
N ARG A 203 2.52 -0.25 9.25
CA ARG A 203 1.88 1.05 8.94
C ARG A 203 1.56 1.22 7.46
N SER A 204 0.68 2.17 7.19
CA SER A 204 0.19 2.55 5.87
C SER A 204 1.18 3.46 5.12
N VAL A 205 1.33 3.27 3.81
CA VAL A 205 2.37 3.97 3.01
C VAL A 205 2.20 5.49 2.90
N CYS A 206 0.97 6.00 2.91
CA CYS A 206 0.66 7.41 2.67
C CYS A 206 -0.62 7.79 3.44
N PHE A 207 -0.67 7.50 4.74
CA PHE A 207 -1.89 7.75 5.51
C PHE A 207 -2.26 9.25 5.53
N ALA A 208 -3.47 9.56 5.08
CA ALA A 208 -4.04 10.90 5.16
C ALA A 208 -5.12 10.95 6.25
N ALA A 209 -4.74 11.40 7.45
CA ALA A 209 -5.66 11.49 8.58
C ALA A 209 -6.80 12.51 8.37
N ALA A 210 -6.53 13.56 7.60
CA ALA A 210 -7.49 14.61 7.28
C ALA A 210 -8.12 14.36 5.90
N PRO A 211 -9.35 14.85 5.65
CA PRO A 211 -9.99 14.68 4.35
C PRO A 211 -9.18 15.36 3.25
N VAL A 212 -8.98 14.64 2.13
CA VAL A 212 -8.50 15.24 0.88
C VAL A 212 -9.72 15.84 0.19
N ALA A 213 -9.69 17.15 -0.06
CA ALA A 213 -10.72 17.81 -0.85
C ALA A 213 -10.59 17.33 -2.31
N ASP A 214 -11.69 16.84 -2.89
CA ASP A 214 -11.77 16.34 -4.26
C ASP A 214 -10.57 15.45 -4.67
N PRO A 215 -10.40 14.28 -4.03
CA PRO A 215 -9.29 13.40 -4.37
C PRO A 215 -9.39 13.01 -5.85
N ASP A 216 -8.25 13.10 -6.55
CA ASP A 216 -8.12 12.48 -7.85
C ASP A 216 -8.47 10.98 -7.72
N THR A 217 -9.01 10.37 -8.76
CA THR A 217 -9.37 8.94 -8.77
C THR A 217 -8.80 8.22 -10.00
N SER A 218 -7.97 8.90 -10.79
CA SER A 218 -7.22 8.28 -11.87
C SER A 218 -6.28 7.22 -11.32
N VAL A 219 -6.07 6.16 -12.11
CA VAL A 219 -5.17 5.08 -11.74
C VAL A 219 -3.83 5.32 -12.42
N LEU A 220 -2.76 5.34 -11.63
CA LEU A 220 -1.40 5.37 -12.13
C LEU A 220 -1.14 4.11 -12.97
N GLU A 221 -0.70 4.30 -14.21
CA GLU A 221 -0.19 3.21 -15.02
C GLU A 221 1.22 2.85 -14.54
N PRO A 222 1.45 1.61 -14.06
CA PRO A 222 2.75 1.23 -13.56
C PRO A 222 3.74 1.07 -14.73
N PRO A 223 4.97 1.62 -14.64
CA PRO A 223 6.04 1.26 -15.56
C PRO A 223 6.47 -0.19 -15.29
N ARG A 224 7.08 -0.85 -16.27
CA ARG A 224 7.54 -2.24 -16.15
C ARG A 224 8.58 -2.44 -15.03
N PRO A 225 9.64 -1.62 -14.88
CA PRO A 225 10.62 -1.74 -13.80
C PRO A 225 10.09 -1.15 -12.49
N LEU A 226 10.07 -1.98 -11.45
CA LEU A 226 9.73 -1.57 -10.09
C LEU A 226 10.93 -1.77 -9.15
N PRO A 227 11.66 -0.70 -8.79
CA PRO A 227 12.66 -0.76 -7.75
C PRO A 227 12.03 -1.00 -6.38
N HIS A 228 12.50 -2.01 -5.67
CA HIS A 228 11.90 -2.47 -4.42
C HIS A 228 12.97 -2.94 -3.44
N LEU A 229 12.83 -2.55 -2.18
CA LEU A 229 13.60 -3.11 -1.07
C LEU A 229 12.73 -4.09 -0.30
N ASN A 230 13.07 -5.36 -0.38
CA ASN A 230 12.33 -6.41 0.29
C ASN A 230 12.58 -6.35 1.80
N TRP A 231 11.58 -5.96 2.57
CA TRP A 231 11.67 -5.83 4.03
C TRP A 231 11.91 -7.16 4.76
N THR A 232 11.63 -8.31 4.14
CA THR A 232 11.90 -9.62 4.78
C THR A 232 13.34 -10.06 4.61
N THR A 233 13.98 -9.74 3.47
CA THR A 233 15.36 -10.18 3.15
C THR A 233 16.39 -9.08 3.27
N GLY A 234 15.97 -7.81 3.27
CA GLY A 234 16.84 -6.64 3.19
C GLY A 234 17.45 -6.43 1.79
N GLU A 235 16.99 -7.16 0.78
CA GLU A 235 17.55 -7.10 -0.57
C GLU A 235 16.88 -6.01 -1.42
N ALA A 236 17.69 -5.14 -2.01
CA ALA A 236 17.26 -4.17 -3.02
C ALA A 236 17.28 -4.83 -4.40
N VAL A 237 16.12 -4.93 -5.04
CA VAL A 237 15.92 -5.58 -6.33
C VAL A 237 15.13 -4.70 -7.29
N LEU A 238 15.34 -4.93 -8.58
CA LEU A 238 14.47 -4.46 -9.65
C LEU A 238 13.53 -5.60 -10.02
N VAL A 239 12.22 -5.38 -9.86
CA VAL A 239 11.17 -6.30 -10.27
C VAL A 239 10.67 -5.91 -11.65
N ASP A 240 10.54 -6.88 -12.55
CA ASP A 240 9.86 -6.72 -13.83
C ASP A 240 8.37 -7.05 -13.64
N LEU A 241 7.49 -6.06 -13.70
CA LEU A 241 6.07 -6.26 -13.44
C LEU A 241 5.35 -7.09 -14.52
N ASP A 242 5.90 -7.18 -15.73
CA ASP A 242 5.37 -8.05 -16.78
C ASP A 242 5.82 -9.51 -16.60
N HIS A 243 6.88 -9.73 -15.83
CA HIS A 243 7.46 -11.05 -15.57
C HIS A 243 7.94 -11.18 -14.12
N ASP A 244 7.01 -11.04 -13.18
CA ASP A 244 7.29 -11.07 -11.74
C ASP A 244 7.39 -12.50 -11.21
N VAL A 245 8.59 -13.07 -11.34
CA VAL A 245 9.01 -14.33 -10.71
C VAL A 245 10.32 -14.10 -9.95
N PRO A 246 10.56 -14.73 -8.80
CA PRO A 246 11.77 -14.49 -8.00
C PRO A 246 13.08 -14.60 -8.80
N GLU A 247 13.14 -15.51 -9.76
CA GLU A 247 14.31 -15.77 -10.60
C GLU A 247 14.60 -14.64 -11.60
N SER A 248 13.60 -13.79 -11.90
CA SER A 248 13.76 -12.63 -12.80
C SER A 248 14.19 -11.35 -12.08
N HIS A 249 14.19 -11.35 -10.73
CA HIS A 249 14.55 -10.18 -9.94
C HIS A 249 16.04 -9.87 -10.10
N VAL A 250 16.34 -8.62 -10.46
CA VAL A 250 17.73 -8.19 -10.69
C VAL A 250 18.24 -7.41 -9.47
N PRO A 251 19.41 -7.73 -8.91
CA PRO A 251 20.00 -6.92 -7.84
C PRO A 251 20.11 -5.46 -8.26
N LEU A 252 19.63 -4.53 -7.43
CA LEU A 252 19.44 -3.15 -7.86
C LEU A 252 20.75 -2.44 -8.19
N ALA A 253 21.84 -2.78 -7.51
CA ALA A 253 23.18 -2.28 -7.84
C ALA A 253 23.60 -2.65 -9.28
N ARG A 254 23.25 -3.86 -9.74
CA ARG A 254 23.50 -4.31 -11.11
C ARG A 254 22.64 -3.54 -12.11
N ALA A 255 21.35 -3.33 -11.80
CA ALA A 255 20.44 -2.55 -12.63
C ALA A 255 20.92 -1.09 -12.77
N LEU A 256 21.26 -0.43 -11.66
CA LEU A 256 21.77 0.94 -11.65
C LEU A 256 23.09 1.07 -12.43
N SER A 257 24.01 0.12 -12.30
CA SER A 257 25.24 0.09 -13.12
C SER A 257 24.93 -0.03 -14.62
N ALA A 258 23.95 -0.86 -14.99
CA ALA A 258 23.49 -0.95 -16.38
C ALA A 258 22.80 0.33 -16.88
N TRP A 259 22.23 1.14 -15.97
CA TRP A 259 21.68 2.46 -16.25
C TRP A 259 22.74 3.57 -16.21
N GLY A 260 24.03 3.22 -16.14
CA GLY A 260 25.14 4.17 -16.18
C GLY A 260 25.52 4.79 -14.84
N ALA A 261 25.00 4.29 -13.72
CA ALA A 261 25.35 4.79 -12.40
C ALA A 261 26.78 4.41 -12.02
N ASP A 262 27.56 5.40 -11.57
CA ASP A 262 28.91 5.21 -11.03
C ASP A 262 28.84 4.92 -9.52
N GLY A 263 29.27 3.73 -9.11
CA GLY A 263 29.24 3.30 -7.70
C GLY A 263 30.06 4.19 -6.76
N ALA A 264 31.18 4.75 -7.21
CA ALA A 264 31.99 5.65 -6.39
C ALA A 264 31.25 6.98 -6.17
N ARG A 265 30.64 7.51 -7.24
CA ARG A 265 29.81 8.72 -7.18
C ARG A 265 28.58 8.52 -6.28
N MET A 266 27.90 7.39 -6.42
CA MET A 266 26.74 7.04 -5.57
C MET A 266 27.11 6.96 -4.09
N SER A 267 28.25 6.32 -3.78
CA SER A 267 28.74 6.21 -2.40
C SER A 267 29.11 7.57 -1.82
N ALA A 268 29.76 8.43 -2.61
CA ALA A 268 30.09 9.80 -2.21
C ALA A 268 28.82 10.65 -1.97
N ALA A 269 27.81 10.51 -2.83
CA ALA A 269 26.53 11.21 -2.69
C ALA A 269 25.75 10.75 -1.44
N LEU A 270 25.72 9.45 -1.17
CA LEU A 270 25.17 8.92 0.09
C LEU A 270 25.91 9.50 1.30
N ALA A 271 27.24 9.51 1.28
CA ALA A 271 28.04 10.08 2.36
C ALA A 271 27.78 11.58 2.56
N ALA A 272 27.51 12.33 1.49
CA ALA A 272 27.18 13.75 1.57
C ALA A 272 25.75 13.99 2.12
N SER A 273 24.78 13.16 1.75
CA SER A 273 23.38 13.30 2.20
C SER A 273 23.16 12.77 3.62
N ALA A 274 23.76 11.63 3.97
CA ALA A 274 23.59 10.98 5.26
C ALA A 274 24.70 11.28 6.29
N GLY A 275 25.84 11.84 5.86
CA GLY A 275 27.06 11.96 6.66
C GLY A 275 26.86 12.64 8.02
N ALA A 276 27.23 11.94 9.09
CA ALA A 276 27.03 12.32 10.50
C ALA A 276 25.59 12.69 10.91
N GLY A 277 24.60 12.46 10.03
CA GLY A 277 23.19 12.71 10.29
C GLY A 277 22.56 11.61 11.16
N PRO A 278 21.39 11.89 11.77
CA PRO A 278 20.73 10.96 12.69
C PRO A 278 20.38 9.62 12.01
N VAL A 279 19.99 9.63 10.74
CA VAL A 279 19.64 8.40 10.00
C VAL A 279 20.84 7.45 9.86
N ALA A 280 22.05 7.97 9.66
CA ALA A 280 23.26 7.15 9.56
C ALA A 280 23.66 6.50 10.90
N GLY A 281 23.27 7.09 12.03
CA GLY A 281 23.46 6.50 13.36
C GLY A 281 22.43 5.42 13.71
N LEU A 282 21.26 5.45 13.06
CA LEU A 282 20.13 4.56 13.35
C LEU A 282 20.02 3.39 12.38
N VAL A 283 20.48 3.57 11.13
CA VAL A 283 20.39 2.56 10.07
C VAL A 283 21.77 1.95 9.83
N PRO A 284 21.93 0.62 9.96
CA PRO A 284 23.21 -0.04 9.69
C PRO A 284 23.67 0.20 8.24
N PRO A 285 24.98 0.38 7.97
CA PRO A 285 25.48 0.81 6.66
C PRO A 285 25.02 -0.01 5.45
N PRO A 286 24.94 -1.36 5.50
CA PRO A 286 24.44 -2.15 4.37
C PRO A 286 22.99 -1.81 4.00
N HIS A 287 22.13 -1.62 5.01
CA HIS A 287 20.72 -1.27 4.81
C HIS A 287 20.54 0.18 4.37
N LEU A 288 21.38 1.09 4.87
CA LEU A 288 21.40 2.47 4.42
C LEU A 288 21.75 2.57 2.93
N SER A 289 22.74 1.78 2.47
CA SER A 289 23.08 1.69 1.05
C SER A 289 21.94 1.08 0.22
N ALA A 290 21.28 0.03 0.71
CA ALA A 290 20.16 -0.60 0.02
C ALA A 290 18.96 0.36 -0.14
N VAL A 291 18.63 1.12 0.90
CA VAL A 291 17.61 2.17 0.87
C VAL A 291 17.98 3.27 -0.12
N TRP A 292 19.23 3.74 -0.07
CA TRP A 292 19.75 4.76 -0.99
C TRP A 292 19.63 4.31 -2.44
N HIS A 293 20.12 3.10 -2.77
CA HIS A 293 20.00 2.54 -4.12
C HIS A 293 18.55 2.42 -4.56
N THR A 294 17.67 2.00 -3.66
CA THR A 294 16.23 1.89 -3.93
C THR A 294 15.64 3.25 -4.30
N ALA A 295 15.90 4.29 -3.49
CA ALA A 295 15.41 5.63 -3.77
C ALA A 295 16.05 6.24 -5.04
N VAL A 296 17.34 6.02 -5.30
CA VAL A 296 18.00 6.41 -6.56
C VAL A 296 17.32 5.77 -7.77
N ALA A 297 17.07 4.46 -7.74
CA ALA A 297 16.41 3.79 -8.85
C ALA A 297 14.96 4.26 -9.03
N ASN A 298 14.26 4.56 -7.95
CA ASN A 298 12.93 5.18 -8.00
C ASN A 298 12.98 6.52 -8.72
N GLY A 299 13.96 7.38 -8.40
CA GLY A 299 14.14 8.68 -9.04
C GLY A 299 14.41 8.58 -10.53
N ALA A 300 15.27 7.63 -10.93
CA ALA A 300 15.56 7.34 -12.33
C ALA A 300 14.31 6.91 -13.12
N VAL A 301 13.50 6.01 -12.56
CA VAL A 301 12.26 5.53 -13.20
C VAL A 301 11.21 6.64 -13.26
N LEU A 302 11.01 7.38 -12.16
CA LEU A 302 10.06 8.48 -12.08
C LEU A 302 10.37 9.57 -13.11
N GLU A 303 11.62 10.02 -13.20
CA GLU A 303 12.00 11.07 -14.15
C GLU A 303 11.95 10.59 -15.60
N GLY A 304 12.30 9.32 -15.85
CA GLY A 304 12.22 8.75 -17.19
C GLY A 304 10.77 8.58 -17.69
N ARG A 305 9.83 8.23 -16.80
CA ARG A 305 8.41 8.00 -17.14
C ARG A 305 7.56 9.27 -17.06
N TRP A 306 7.81 10.11 -16.06
CA TRP A 306 7.10 11.37 -15.81
C TRP A 306 8.11 12.51 -15.60
N PRO A 307 8.70 13.05 -16.69
CA PRO A 307 9.72 14.10 -16.60
C PRO A 307 9.28 15.31 -15.80
N GLY A 308 10.19 15.83 -14.96
CA GLY A 308 9.97 16.99 -14.10
C GLY A 308 9.25 16.69 -12.77
N VAL A 309 8.71 15.48 -12.58
CA VAL A 309 8.06 15.11 -11.31
C VAL A 309 9.04 15.18 -10.15
N VAL A 310 10.23 14.58 -10.29
CA VAL A 310 11.23 14.56 -9.23
C VAL A 310 11.73 15.97 -8.91
N GLY A 311 12.06 16.75 -9.94
CA GLY A 311 12.52 18.14 -9.78
C GLY A 311 11.50 19.07 -9.09
N GLY A 312 10.21 18.74 -9.14
CA GLY A 312 9.15 19.48 -8.46
C GLY A 312 8.94 19.12 -6.98
N LEU A 313 9.42 17.94 -6.52
CA LEU A 313 9.10 17.42 -5.18
C LEU A 313 9.61 18.31 -4.05
N ARG A 314 10.78 18.93 -4.21
CA ARG A 314 11.35 19.81 -3.18
C ARG A 314 10.45 21.00 -2.87
N ASN A 315 9.81 21.57 -3.88
CA ASN A 315 8.84 22.68 -3.72
C ASN A 315 7.52 22.20 -3.11
N ARG A 316 7.16 20.94 -3.34
CA ARG A 316 5.93 20.31 -2.85
C ARG A 316 6.07 19.63 -1.50
N ARG A 317 7.25 19.67 -0.88
CA ARG A 317 7.53 19.04 0.43
C ARG A 317 6.55 19.50 1.54
N GLY A 318 6.00 20.71 1.46
CA GLY A 318 5.00 21.20 2.42
C GLY A 318 3.62 20.54 2.29
N GLU A 319 3.35 19.83 1.20
CA GLU A 319 2.13 19.04 1.04
C GLU A 319 2.22 17.79 1.92
N ARG A 320 1.27 17.62 2.86
CA ARG A 320 1.27 16.49 3.81
C ARG A 320 1.37 15.13 3.14
N ALA A 321 0.72 14.94 2.00
CA ALA A 321 0.76 13.69 1.26
C ALA A 321 2.17 13.41 0.71
N VAL A 322 2.83 14.42 0.12
CA VAL A 322 4.20 14.30 -0.43
C VAL A 322 5.20 14.04 0.68
N GLU A 323 5.13 14.79 1.78
CA GLU A 323 5.97 14.53 2.95
C GLU A 323 5.73 13.12 3.52
N GLY A 324 4.46 12.70 3.60
CA GLY A 324 4.03 11.35 3.95
C GLY A 324 4.70 10.28 3.10
N ALA A 325 4.57 10.38 1.79
CA ALA A 325 5.15 9.44 0.84
C ALA A 325 6.68 9.34 0.95
N LEU A 326 7.37 10.48 1.10
CA LEU A 326 8.83 10.52 1.27
C LEU A 326 9.25 9.91 2.61
N ALA A 327 8.55 10.21 3.69
CA ALA A 327 8.90 9.77 5.04
C ALA A 327 8.74 8.26 5.26
N THR A 328 7.86 7.59 4.51
CA THR A 328 7.56 6.17 4.74
C THR A 328 8.47 5.21 4.00
N LEU A 329 9.33 5.67 3.08
CA LEU A 329 10.18 4.77 2.28
C LEU A 329 11.15 3.99 3.18
N VAL A 330 11.93 4.71 3.98
CA VAL A 330 12.97 4.12 4.84
C VAL A 330 12.39 3.24 5.96
N PRO A 331 11.49 3.74 6.83
CA PRO A 331 10.96 2.92 7.92
C PRO A 331 10.12 1.74 7.41
N GLY A 332 9.40 1.90 6.30
CA GLY A 332 8.63 0.80 5.71
C GLY A 332 9.51 -0.33 5.19
N ALA A 333 10.61 0.02 4.52
CA ALA A 333 11.54 -0.97 3.99
C ALA A 333 12.41 -1.64 5.06
N LEU A 334 12.59 -1.01 6.22
CA LEU A 334 13.46 -1.48 7.31
C LEU A 334 12.70 -1.88 8.58
N ARG A 335 11.39 -2.05 8.51
CA ARG A 335 10.51 -2.26 9.69
C ARG A 335 10.87 -3.44 10.60
N THR A 336 11.66 -4.39 10.12
CA THR A 336 12.15 -5.57 10.85
C THR A 336 13.60 -5.43 11.35
N VAL A 337 14.28 -4.35 10.93
CA VAL A 337 15.72 -4.14 11.13
C VAL A 337 15.99 -3.01 12.11
N VAL A 338 15.16 -1.98 12.09
CA VAL A 338 15.33 -0.76 12.90
C VAL A 338 14.07 -0.47 13.71
N ASP A 339 14.25 0.29 14.78
CA ASP A 339 13.14 0.89 15.50
C ASP A 339 12.53 2.01 14.67
N VAL A 340 11.32 1.78 14.16
CA VAL A 340 10.64 2.73 13.28
C VAL A 340 10.10 3.94 14.03
N ASP A 341 9.86 3.85 15.35
CA ASP A 341 9.41 4.98 16.15
C ASP A 341 10.55 5.97 16.36
N VAL A 342 11.76 5.46 16.61
CA VAL A 342 12.96 6.30 16.67
C VAL A 342 13.24 6.95 15.30
N LEU A 343 13.03 6.25 14.19
CA LEU A 343 13.15 6.89 12.86
C LEU A 343 12.10 7.98 12.62
N GLU A 344 10.88 7.82 13.14
CA GLU A 344 9.81 8.81 13.03
C GLU A 344 10.16 10.10 13.79
N GLU A 345 10.88 10.03 14.91
CA GLU A 345 11.42 11.22 15.59
C GLU A 345 12.39 12.02 14.69
N HIS A 346 13.01 11.35 13.73
CA HIS A 346 13.90 11.93 12.72
C HIS A 346 13.27 12.05 11.32
N ARG A 347 11.94 12.09 11.23
CA ARG A 347 11.17 12.19 9.99
C ARG A 347 11.74 13.17 8.96
N SER A 348 12.10 14.38 9.38
CA SER A 348 12.65 15.40 8.47
C SER A 348 13.99 15.00 7.82
N ALA A 349 14.83 14.25 8.53
CA ALA A 349 16.08 13.71 7.99
C ALA A 349 15.81 12.55 7.03
N VAL A 350 14.83 11.69 7.34
CA VAL A 350 14.38 10.61 6.45
C VAL A 350 13.84 11.17 5.13
N VAL A 351 13.00 12.20 5.19
CA VAL A 351 12.47 12.90 4.00
C VAL A 351 13.60 13.48 3.16
N SER A 352 14.57 14.14 3.80
CA SER A 352 15.69 14.78 3.09
C SER A 352 16.58 13.75 2.40
N LEU A 353 16.96 12.67 3.10
CA LEU A 353 17.72 11.56 2.53
C LEU A 353 17.00 10.93 1.32
N THR A 354 15.70 10.68 1.46
CA THR A 354 14.89 10.08 0.39
C THR A 354 14.81 11.00 -0.82
N LEU A 355 14.61 12.29 -0.60
CA LEU A 355 14.54 13.28 -1.67
C LEU A 355 15.88 13.45 -2.40
N ASP A 356 16.99 13.56 -1.67
CA ASP A 356 18.33 13.67 -2.25
C ASP A 356 18.67 12.44 -3.11
N ALA A 357 18.26 11.24 -2.67
CA ALA A 357 18.44 10.00 -3.43
C ALA A 357 17.60 9.99 -4.72
N LEU A 358 16.33 10.38 -4.65
CA LEU A 358 15.45 10.49 -5.82
C LEU A 358 16.02 11.48 -6.84
N GLU A 359 16.44 12.67 -6.39
CA GLU A 359 17.04 13.70 -7.25
C GLU A 359 18.36 13.21 -7.89
N PHE A 360 19.22 12.53 -7.12
CA PHE A 360 20.43 11.92 -7.66
C PHE A 360 20.11 10.93 -8.79
N GLY A 361 19.10 10.08 -8.59
CA GLY A 361 18.65 9.13 -9.62
C GLY A 361 18.13 9.81 -10.88
N ALA A 362 17.28 10.82 -10.71
CA ALA A 362 16.73 11.59 -11.82
C ALA A 362 17.82 12.30 -12.64
N GLU A 363 18.85 12.84 -11.99
CA GLU A 363 19.92 13.62 -12.66
C GLU A 363 21.01 12.74 -13.28
N HIS A 364 21.32 11.58 -12.67
CA HIS A 364 22.53 10.83 -12.99
C HIS A 364 22.30 9.39 -13.46
N CYS A 365 21.06 8.91 -13.48
CA CYS A 365 20.74 7.55 -13.89
C CYS A 365 19.62 7.56 -14.95
N PRO A 366 19.95 7.53 -16.25
CA PRO A 366 18.94 7.41 -17.30
C PRO A 366 18.35 6.01 -17.31
N ALA A 367 17.18 5.82 -16.67
CA ALA A 367 16.45 4.56 -16.78
C ALA A 367 16.08 4.27 -18.25
N PRO A 368 16.11 2.99 -18.71
CA PRO A 368 15.93 2.67 -20.12
C PRO A 368 14.51 2.97 -20.59
N LYS A 369 14.35 3.85 -21.58
CA LYS A 369 13.02 4.23 -22.12
C LYS A 369 12.21 3.05 -22.65
N GLU A 370 12.88 2.02 -23.16
CA GLU A 370 12.24 0.79 -23.68
C GLU A 370 11.55 -0.03 -22.57
N ALA A 371 11.90 0.23 -21.31
CA ALA A 371 11.29 -0.40 -20.14
C ALA A 371 10.25 0.49 -19.45
N LEU A 372 10.11 1.78 -19.80
CA LEU A 372 9.32 2.75 -19.01
C LEU A 372 7.88 2.96 -19.51
#